data_AF-A0A7S3XBF7-F1
#
_entry.id   AF-A0A7S3XBF7-F1
#
_cell.length_a   1.000
_cell.length_b   1.000
_cell.length_c   1.000
_cell.angle_alpha   90.00
_cell.angle_beta   90.00
_cell.angle_gamma   90.00
#
_symmetry.space_group_name_H-M   'P 1'
#
loop_
_entity.id
_entity.type
_entity.pdbx_description
1 polymer ?
#
loop_
_entity_poly.entity_id
_entity_poly.type
_entity_poly.pdbx_seq_one_letter_code
_entity_poly.pdbx_strand_id
1 'polypeptide(L)'
;VANIKTIKEQTGADKVFFIGWSQGNIQMFYALAHLEEEFLADSVHKVITMAPCTVNPPWIQESYYAKGLYKLPSIGVWDEYGPNWSEEYKKVCDLSWQACEQESCENCQPMSIQSSLHWQQNTYA
;
A
#
# COMPACT_ATOMS: atom_id res chain seq x y z
N VAL A 1 7.34 -7.91 -10.98
CA VAL A 1 8.13 -8.82 -11.85
C VAL A 1 8.78 -9.96 -11.06
N ALA A 2 9.62 -9.66 -10.05
CA ALA A 2 10.40 -10.67 -9.32
C ALA A 2 9.57 -11.89 -8.86
N ASN A 3 8.45 -11.66 -8.17
CA ASN A 3 7.63 -12.76 -7.64
C ASN A 3 7.09 -13.69 -8.75
N ILE A 4 6.60 -13.14 -9.87
CA ILE A 4 6.06 -13.94 -10.98
C ILE A 4 7.18 -14.78 -11.60
N LYS A 5 8.37 -14.20 -11.79
CA LYS A 5 9.54 -14.91 -12.32
C LYS A 5 9.95 -16.06 -11.39
N THR A 6 10.10 -15.80 -10.09
CA THR A 6 10.46 -16.82 -9.10
C THR A 6 9.42 -17.95 -9.05
N ILE A 7 8.12 -17.63 -9.09
CA ILE A 7 7.06 -18.65 -9.11
C ILE A 7 7.19 -19.53 -10.36
N LYS A 8 7.37 -18.95 -11.55
CA LYS A 8 7.57 -19.71 -12.79
C LYS A 8 8.80 -20.61 -12.72
N GLU A 9 9.93 -20.08 -12.23
CA GLU A 9 11.19 -20.83 -12.08
C GLU A 9 11.07 -22.01 -11.11
N GLN A 10 10.34 -21.83 -9.99
CA GLN A 10 10.17 -22.88 -8.99
C GLN A 10 9.12 -23.93 -9.36
N THR A 11 8.09 -23.53 -10.11
CA THR A 11 6.95 -24.41 -10.44
C THR A 11 7.07 -25.04 -11.83
N GLY A 12 7.90 -24.48 -12.71
CA GLY A 12 7.97 -24.85 -14.13
C GLY A 12 6.76 -24.36 -14.94
N ALA A 13 5.91 -23.51 -14.37
CA ALA A 13 4.74 -22.98 -15.08
C ALA A 13 5.14 -21.96 -16.15
N ASP A 14 4.54 -22.07 -17.34
CA ASP A 14 4.77 -21.12 -18.43
C ASP A 14 4.18 -19.74 -18.13
N LYS A 15 3.01 -19.69 -17.48
CA LYS A 15 2.31 -18.47 -17.09
C LYS A 15 1.56 -18.67 -15.77
N VAL A 16 1.24 -17.56 -15.11
CA VAL A 16 0.45 -17.55 -13.86
C VAL A 16 -0.90 -16.86 -14.04
N PHE A 17 -1.87 -17.19 -13.19
CA PHE A 17 -3.05 -16.36 -12.98
C PHE A 17 -2.76 -15.37 -11.85
N PHE A 18 -3.06 -14.10 -12.08
CA PHE A 18 -2.95 -13.09 -11.03
C PHE A 18 -4.35 -12.75 -10.51
N ILE A 19 -4.52 -12.80 -9.19
CA ILE A 19 -5.75 -12.38 -8.52
C ILE A 19 -5.36 -11.31 -7.52
N GLY A 20 -5.80 -10.07 -7.78
CA GLY A 20 -5.54 -8.94 -6.90
C GLY A 20 -6.82 -8.48 -6.21
N TRP A 21 -6.69 -8.01 -4.96
CA TRP A 21 -7.77 -7.41 -4.19
C TRP A 21 -7.39 -5.99 -3.78
N SER A 22 -8.33 -5.04 -3.89
CA SER A 22 -8.15 -3.66 -3.43
C SER A 22 -6.88 -3.03 -4.00
N GLN A 23 -6.03 -2.48 -3.15
CA GLN A 23 -4.75 -1.85 -3.47
C GLN A 23 -3.70 -2.79 -4.04
N GLY A 24 -3.82 -4.11 -3.82
CA GLY A 24 -2.95 -5.10 -4.45
C GLY A 24 -3.02 -5.10 -5.98
N ASN A 25 -4.08 -4.51 -6.55
CA ASN A 25 -4.22 -4.34 -7.99
C ASN A 25 -3.35 -3.21 -8.55
N ILE A 26 -2.95 -2.20 -7.76
CA ILE A 26 -2.24 -1.01 -8.26
C ILE A 26 -0.90 -1.40 -8.88
N GLN A 27 -0.14 -2.27 -8.20
CA GLN A 27 1.14 -2.75 -8.72
C GLN A 27 0.97 -3.52 -10.04
N MET A 28 -0.14 -4.25 -10.21
CA MET A 28 -0.43 -4.96 -11.45
C MET A 28 -0.86 -3.99 -12.55
N PHE A 29 -1.67 -2.97 -12.26
CA PHE A 29 -2.02 -1.96 -13.26
C PHE A 29 -0.80 -1.17 -13.73
N TYR A 30 0.08 -0.77 -12.82
CA TYR A 30 1.36 -0.15 -13.18
C TYR A 30 2.19 -1.07 -14.07
N ALA A 31 2.30 -2.36 -13.70
CA ALA A 31 3.04 -3.32 -14.49
C ALA A 31 2.41 -3.56 -15.87
N LEU A 32 1.07 -3.59 -16.00
CA LEU A 32 0.41 -3.69 -17.31
C LEU A 32 0.69 -2.45 -18.17
N ALA A 33 0.64 -1.25 -17.59
CA ALA A 33 0.88 -0.02 -18.35
C ALA A 33 2.32 0.10 -18.89
N HIS A 34 3.30 -0.53 -18.24
CA HIS A 34 4.71 -0.34 -18.55
C HIS A 34 5.45 -1.60 -19.04
N LEU A 35 4.95 -2.80 -18.72
CA LEU A 35 5.67 -4.06 -18.90
C LEU A 35 4.77 -5.14 -19.52
N GLU A 36 3.67 -4.76 -20.17
CA GLU A 36 2.78 -5.71 -20.84
C GLU A 36 3.54 -6.50 -21.90
N GLU A 37 4.10 -5.83 -22.90
CA GLU A 37 4.81 -6.47 -24.01
C GLU A 37 6.13 -7.12 -23.58
N GLU A 38 6.86 -6.49 -22.66
CA GLU A 38 8.20 -6.95 -22.25
C GLU A 38 8.18 -8.15 -21.29
N PHE A 39 7.07 -8.38 -20.59
CA PHE A 39 7.04 -9.40 -19.53
C PHE A 39 5.68 -10.06 -19.31
N LEU A 40 4.61 -9.27 -19.13
CA LEU A 40 3.34 -9.82 -18.64
C LEU A 40 2.61 -10.63 -19.71
N ALA A 41 2.68 -10.24 -20.98
CA ALA A 41 2.09 -10.98 -22.10
C ALA A 41 2.58 -12.43 -22.14
N ASP A 42 3.86 -12.66 -21.81
CA ASP A 42 4.50 -13.98 -21.78
C ASP A 42 4.46 -14.67 -20.42
N SER A 43 4.05 -13.97 -19.36
CA SER A 43 4.15 -14.48 -17.99
C SER A 43 2.82 -14.60 -17.26
N VAL A 44 1.75 -13.97 -17.73
CA VAL A 44 0.44 -13.96 -17.07
C VAL A 44 -0.66 -14.37 -18.05
N HIS A 45 -1.48 -15.34 -17.65
CA HIS A 45 -2.62 -15.81 -18.46
C HIS A 45 -3.82 -14.86 -18.38
N LYS A 46 -4.13 -14.41 -17.17
CA LYS A 46 -5.26 -13.53 -16.88
C LYS A 46 -5.00 -12.81 -15.56
N VAL A 47 -5.45 -11.57 -15.54
CA VAL A 47 -5.50 -10.72 -14.35
C VAL A 47 -6.96 -10.64 -13.92
N ILE A 48 -7.25 -11.05 -12.70
CA ILE A 48 -8.56 -10.90 -12.05
C ILE A 48 -8.40 -9.83 -10.98
N THR A 49 -9.12 -8.72 -11.14
CA THR A 49 -9.04 -7.59 -10.22
C THR A 49 -10.35 -7.48 -9.44
N MET A 50 -10.25 -7.67 -8.12
CA MET A 50 -11.38 -7.59 -7.22
C MET A 50 -11.32 -6.28 -6.43
N ALA A 51 -12.42 -5.53 -6.45
CA ALA A 51 -12.52 -4.19 -5.84
C ALA A 51 -11.30 -3.28 -6.16
N PRO A 52 -10.90 -3.11 -7.43
CA PRO A 52 -9.64 -2.47 -7.76
C PRO A 52 -9.60 -0.99 -7.36
N CYS A 53 -8.51 -0.57 -6.73
CA CYS A 53 -8.11 0.84 -6.65
C CYS A 53 -7.38 1.21 -7.95
N THR A 54 -7.82 2.24 -8.67
CA THR A 54 -7.34 2.57 -10.04
C THR A 54 -6.74 3.98 -10.18
N VAL A 55 -6.16 4.52 -9.10
CA VAL A 55 -5.66 5.90 -8.95
C VAL A 55 -6.76 6.88 -8.51
N ASN A 56 -6.33 7.85 -7.73
CA ASN A 56 -7.16 8.87 -7.11
C ASN A 56 -7.53 9.98 -8.11
N PRO A 57 -8.77 10.50 -8.08
CA PRO A 57 -9.14 11.60 -8.93
C PRO A 57 -8.44 12.91 -8.50
N PRO A 58 -8.06 13.80 -9.44
CA PRO A 58 -7.24 14.99 -9.20
C PRO A 58 -7.90 16.10 -8.36
N TRP A 59 -9.09 15.87 -7.81
CA TRP A 59 -9.91 16.92 -7.18
C TRP A 59 -9.82 16.96 -5.65
N ILE A 60 -9.01 16.10 -5.03
CA ILE A 60 -8.95 16.01 -3.57
C ILE A 60 -7.80 16.89 -3.08
N GLN A 61 -8.14 17.96 -2.34
CA GLN A 61 -7.20 18.72 -1.51
C GLN A 61 -6.27 17.76 -0.74
N GLU A 62 -5.06 18.24 -0.43
CA GLU A 62 -4.01 17.59 0.40
C GLU A 62 -4.51 16.30 1.06
N SER A 63 -4.01 15.16 0.57
CA SER A 63 -4.54 13.84 0.87
C SER A 63 -4.72 13.64 2.38
N TYR A 64 -5.75 12.87 2.75
CA TYR A 64 -5.99 12.47 4.13
C TYR A 64 -4.70 12.02 4.85
N TYR A 65 -3.82 11.30 4.14
CA TYR A 65 -2.50 10.86 4.61
C TYR A 65 -1.45 11.97 4.75
N ALA A 66 -1.46 12.97 3.87
CA ALA A 66 -0.56 14.12 3.98
C ALA A 66 -0.85 14.96 5.23
N LYS A 67 -2.11 14.97 5.70
CA LYS A 67 -2.50 15.62 6.97
C LYS A 67 -2.25 14.75 8.21
N GLY A 68 -2.06 13.44 8.03
CA GLY A 68 -1.86 12.47 9.11
C GLY A 68 -0.54 11.71 8.96
N LEU A 69 -0.62 10.49 8.44
CA LEU A 69 0.48 9.51 8.30
C LEU A 69 1.84 10.12 7.94
N TYR A 70 1.87 11.03 6.97
CA TYR A 70 3.13 11.56 6.42
C TYR A 70 3.87 12.46 7.42
N LYS A 71 3.17 12.93 8.46
CA LYS A 71 3.71 13.80 9.52
C LYS A 71 4.11 13.04 10.78
N LEU A 72 3.79 11.75 10.91
CA LEU A 72 4.15 10.95 12.11
C LEU A 72 5.66 10.94 12.43
N PRO A 73 6.57 10.85 11.43
CA PRO A 73 8.00 10.97 11.71
C PRO A 73 8.41 12.30 12.33
N SER A 74 7.71 13.41 12.02
CA SER A 74 8.04 14.74 12.53
C SER A 74 7.76 14.91 14.03
N ILE A 75 6.94 14.03 14.61
CA ILE A 75 6.63 13.98 16.04
C ILE A 75 7.35 12.82 16.75
N GLY A 76 8.28 12.14 16.06
CA GLY A 76 9.09 11.06 16.61
C GLY A 76 8.37 9.72 16.72
N VAL A 77 7.30 9.50 15.95
CA VAL A 77 6.59 8.21 15.88
C VAL A 77 7.07 7.44 14.64
N TRP A 78 7.55 6.21 14.83
CA TRP A 78 8.23 5.41 13.79
C TRP A 78 7.57 4.07 13.50
N ASP A 79 6.64 3.64 14.35
CA ASP A 79 5.84 2.44 14.19
C ASP A 79 4.40 2.69 14.65
N GLU A 80 3.44 2.26 13.82
CA GLU A 80 2.03 2.16 14.16
C GLU A 80 1.84 0.97 15.10
N TYR A 81 1.02 1.13 16.14
CA TYR A 81 0.63 0.05 17.05
C TYR A 81 1.81 -0.64 17.77
N GLY A 82 2.92 0.07 17.91
CA GLY A 82 4.13 -0.39 18.60
C GLY A 82 3.98 -0.64 20.10
N PRO A 83 5.05 -1.13 20.77
CA PRO A 83 5.05 -1.32 22.22
C PRO A 83 4.72 -0.07 23.04
N ASN A 84 4.99 1.13 22.49
CA ASN A 84 4.75 2.43 23.14
C ASN A 84 3.47 3.13 22.64
N TRP A 85 2.63 2.42 21.88
CA TRP A 85 1.53 3.04 21.14
C TRP A 85 0.54 3.81 22.02
N SER A 86 0.23 3.34 23.22
CA SER A 86 -0.68 4.04 24.14
C SER A 86 -0.23 5.47 24.49
N GLU A 87 1.09 5.72 24.52
CA GLU A 87 1.65 7.05 24.75
C GLU A 87 1.80 7.84 23.45
N GLU A 88 2.24 7.17 22.40
CA GLU A 88 2.46 7.78 21.09
C GLU A 88 1.15 8.20 20.42
N TYR A 89 0.07 7.42 20.59
CA TYR A 89 -1.25 7.69 20.05
C TYR A 89 -1.79 9.06 20.49
N LYS A 90 -1.45 9.50 21.71
CA LYS A 90 -1.81 10.87 22.15
C LYS A 90 -1.11 11.93 21.30
N LYS A 91 0.19 11.76 21.03
CA LYS A 91 0.96 12.65 20.15
C LYS A 91 0.41 12.63 18.72
N VAL A 92 -0.01 11.46 18.25
CA VAL A 92 -0.67 11.29 16.95
C VAL A 92 -1.98 12.08 16.91
N CYS A 93 -2.81 12.00 17.94
CA CYS A 93 -4.06 12.73 18.00
C CYS A 93 -3.88 14.26 18.12
N ASP A 94 -2.81 14.71 18.77
CA ASP A 94 -2.46 16.13 18.86
C ASP A 94 -1.97 16.72 17.51
N LEU A 95 -1.47 15.87 16.61
CA LEU A 95 -0.98 16.29 15.29
C LEU A 95 -2.12 16.73 14.36
N SER A 96 -3.17 15.92 14.26
CA SER A 96 -4.40 16.25 13.53
C SER A 96 -5.53 15.27 13.88
N TRP A 97 -6.77 15.70 13.67
CA TRP A 97 -7.93 14.81 13.85
C TRP A 97 -7.90 13.63 12.86
N GLN A 98 -7.39 13.84 11.64
CA GLN A 98 -7.24 12.78 10.64
C GLN A 98 -6.19 11.75 11.07
N ALA A 99 -5.08 12.19 11.66
CA ALA A 99 -4.08 11.27 12.21
C ALA A 99 -4.69 10.42 13.32
N CYS A 100 -5.46 11.05 14.23
CA CYS A 100 -6.15 10.36 15.30
C CYS A 100 -7.13 9.30 14.78
N GLU A 101 -7.98 9.66 13.81
CA GLU A 101 -8.95 8.74 13.22
C GLU A 101 -8.26 7.60 12.47
N GLN A 102 -7.22 7.90 11.68
CA GLN A 102 -6.50 6.89 10.91
C GLN A 102 -5.85 5.83 11.81
N GLU A 103 -5.29 6.27 12.92
CA GLU A 103 -4.49 5.45 13.82
C GLU A 103 -5.29 4.87 15.00
N SER A 104 -6.62 5.03 14.97
CA SER A 104 -7.53 4.51 15.99
C SER A 104 -7.82 3.03 15.76
N CYS A 105 -6.86 2.17 16.12
CA CYS A 105 -7.06 0.72 16.09
C CYS A 105 -6.56 0.03 17.37
N GLU A 106 -7.47 -0.68 18.04
CA GLU A 106 -7.19 -1.35 19.31
C GLU A 106 -6.43 -2.68 19.14
N ASN A 107 -6.61 -3.37 18.01
CA ASN A 107 -6.08 -4.72 17.76
C ASN A 107 -5.28 -4.82 16.46
N CYS A 108 -4.66 -3.73 16.01
CA CYS A 108 -3.86 -3.74 14.79
C CYS A 108 -2.46 -4.34 15.04
N GLN A 109 -1.91 -4.97 14.01
CA GLN A 109 -0.55 -5.48 14.06
C GLN A 109 0.44 -4.32 13.97
N PRO A 110 1.53 -4.33 14.77
CA PRO A 110 2.57 -3.32 14.66
C PRO A 110 3.14 -3.26 13.24
N MET A 111 3.29 -2.05 12.71
CA MET A 111 3.85 -1.80 11.39
C MET A 111 4.77 -0.59 11.42
N SER A 112 5.91 -0.62 10.73
CA SER A 112 6.74 0.58 10.63
C SER A 112 6.03 1.66 9.80
N ILE A 113 6.16 2.92 10.20
CA ILE A 113 5.64 4.05 9.40
C ILE A 113 6.15 3.97 7.97
N GLN A 114 7.41 3.56 7.76
CA GLN A 114 7.96 3.42 6.42
C GLN A 114 7.22 2.39 5.56
N SER A 115 6.78 1.28 6.14
CA SER A 115 5.96 0.28 5.45
C SER A 115 4.59 0.86 5.10
N SER A 116 3.93 1.54 6.05
CA SER A 116 2.63 2.19 5.82
C SER A 116 2.72 3.32 4.79
N LEU A 117 3.80 4.11 4.80
CA LEU A 117 4.09 5.12 3.77
C LEU A 117 4.25 4.48 2.40
N HIS A 118 5.06 3.42 2.28
CA HIS A 118 5.24 2.73 1.01
C HIS A 118 3.93 2.13 0.48
N TRP A 119 3.10 1.62 1.39
CA TRP A 119 1.76 1.18 1.06
C TRP A 119 0.93 2.34 0.51
N GLN A 120 0.80 3.44 1.25
CA GLN A 120 -0.08 4.58 0.91
C GLN A 120 0.44 5.49 -0.22
N GLN A 121 1.73 5.48 -0.54
CA GLN A 121 2.29 6.20 -1.70
C GLN A 121 1.70 5.70 -3.02
N ASN A 122 1.24 4.44 -3.07
CA ASN A 122 0.62 3.88 -4.26
C ASN A 122 -0.85 4.27 -4.43
N THR A 123 -1.47 4.91 -3.43
CA THR A 123 -2.90 5.26 -3.45
C THR A 123 -3.17 6.76 -3.61
N TYR A 124 -2.26 7.63 -3.18
CA TYR A 124 -2.45 9.08 -3.18
C TYR A 124 -1.16 9.80 -3.65
N ALA A 125 -1.01 9.98 -4.96
CA ALA A 125 -0.04 10.89 -5.56
C ALA A 125 -0.76 12.14 -6.10
#